data_AF-A0A3M1EQ62-F1
#
_entry.id   AF-A0A3M1EQ62-F1
#
_cell.length_a   1.000
_cell.length_b   1.000
_cell.length_c   1.000
_cell.angle_alpha   90.00
_cell.angle_beta   90.00
_cell.angle_gamma   90.00
#
_symmetry.space_group_name_H-M   'P 1'
#
loop_
_entity.id
_entity.type
_entity.pdbx_description
1 polymer ?
#
loop_
_entity_poly.entity_id
_entity_poly.type
_entity_poly.pdbx_seq_one_letter_code
_entity_poly.pdbx_strand_id
1 'polypeptide(L)'
;MRNRSFPFTGVLLETLAQADAVGYRGYSKFDGLLSPVTQALSFGWWPLRLVWTQVVMRAPWNVRPLLGVRRGINPEAPALFARANLDCLSAGGEGPFAGRARRCLEWLLAHDSSAGGAYHGRCWGYHHPWQSPGFYQPPNYPNCYITV
;
A
#
# COMPACT_ATOMS: atom_id res chain seq x y z
N MET A 1 -8.54 -36.60 3.91
CA MET A 1 -8.12 -35.20 3.68
C MET A 1 -6.76 -35.02 4.33
N ARG A 2 -5.71 -34.69 3.57
CA ARG A 2 -4.34 -34.60 4.11
C ARG A 2 -4.22 -33.35 4.97
N ASN A 3 -4.05 -33.54 6.27
CA ASN A 3 -3.68 -32.50 7.23
C ASN A 3 -2.25 -32.05 6.91
N ARG A 4 -2.10 -31.11 5.95
CA ARG A 4 -0.82 -30.48 5.67
C ARG A 4 -0.66 -29.35 6.68
N SER A 5 -0.04 -29.65 7.82
CA SER A 5 0.46 -28.61 8.72
C SER A 5 1.55 -27.85 7.98
N PHE A 6 1.21 -26.70 7.39
CA PHE A 6 2.19 -25.83 6.77
C PHE A 6 3.09 -25.26 7.87
N PRO A 7 4.43 -25.33 7.72
CA PRO A 7 5.36 -24.87 8.75
C PRO A 7 5.29 -23.35 9.02
N PHE A 8 4.52 -22.62 8.21
CA PHE A 8 4.38 -21.16 8.28
C PHE A 8 2.97 -20.69 8.64
N THR A 9 2.06 -21.59 9.05
CA THR A 9 0.67 -21.19 9.41
C THR A 9 0.64 -20.14 10.51
N GLY A 10 1.49 -20.27 11.55
CA GLY A 10 1.58 -19.27 12.62
C GLY A 10 1.93 -17.88 12.09
N VAL A 11 2.99 -17.80 11.28
CA VAL A 11 3.46 -16.54 10.66
C VAL A 11 2.39 -15.95 9.75
N LEU A 12 1.67 -16.77 8.97
CA LEU A 12 0.56 -16.32 8.14
C LEU A 12 -0.53 -15.67 8.99
N LEU A 13 -1.01 -16.37 10.03
CA LEU A 13 -2.10 -15.89 10.87
C LEU A 13 -1.73 -14.62 11.63
N GLU A 14 -0.50 -14.54 12.14
CA GLU A 14 0.04 -13.35 12.79
C GLU A 14 0.12 -12.17 11.82
N THR A 15 0.63 -12.40 10.60
CA THR A 15 0.73 -11.36 9.57
C THR A 15 -0.66 -10.84 9.18
N LEU A 16 -1.64 -11.73 9.00
CA LEU A 16 -3.03 -11.35 8.70
C LEU A 16 -3.66 -10.55 9.84
N ALA A 17 -3.42 -10.96 11.09
CA ALA A 17 -3.95 -10.28 12.26
C ALA A 17 -3.32 -8.90 12.45
N GLN A 18 -2.00 -8.79 12.30
CA GLN A 18 -1.28 -7.52 12.44
C GLN A 18 -1.67 -6.52 11.34
N ALA A 19 -1.80 -6.99 10.11
CA ALA A 19 -2.24 -6.14 8.99
C ALA A 19 -3.65 -5.58 9.22
N ASP A 20 -4.57 -6.41 9.71
CA ASP A 20 -5.93 -5.99 10.08
C ASP A 20 -5.91 -5.00 11.26
N ALA A 21 -5.10 -5.25 12.29
CA ALA A 21 -4.98 -4.40 13.48
C ALA A 21 -4.47 -2.98 13.15
N VAL A 22 -3.54 -2.85 12.19
CA VAL A 22 -3.04 -1.55 11.72
C VAL A 22 -3.86 -0.96 10.57
N GLY A 23 -5.00 -1.60 10.22
CA GLY A 23 -5.89 -1.15 9.16
C GLY A 23 -5.23 -1.11 7.78
N TYR A 24 -4.29 -2.03 7.52
CA TYR A 24 -3.50 -2.12 6.28
C TYR A 24 -2.66 -0.85 5.98
N ARG A 25 -2.46 0.02 6.98
CA ARG A 25 -1.68 1.25 6.83
C ARG A 25 -0.22 1.01 7.11
N GLY A 26 0.63 1.47 6.20
CA GLY A 26 2.07 1.33 6.30
C GLY A 26 2.82 2.50 5.68
N TYR A 27 4.14 2.46 5.85
CA TYR A 27 5.05 3.28 5.05
C TYR A 27 5.29 2.61 3.71
N SER A 28 5.47 3.40 2.67
CA SER A 28 5.80 2.90 1.33
C SER A 28 7.24 3.27 0.96
N LYS A 29 7.84 2.55 0.01
CA LYS A 29 9.26 2.72 -0.33
C LYS A 29 9.59 4.16 -0.78
N PHE A 30 8.69 4.79 -1.53
CA PHE A 30 8.88 6.11 -2.14
C PHE A 30 7.95 7.19 -1.54
N ASP A 31 7.54 7.02 -0.28
CA ASP A 31 6.59 7.91 0.41
C ASP A 31 7.21 9.20 0.98
N GLY A 32 8.49 9.46 0.73
CA GLY A 32 9.19 10.63 1.28
C GLY A 32 8.53 11.95 0.91
N LEU A 33 7.84 12.00 -0.23
CA LEU A 33 7.10 13.16 -0.71
C LEU A 33 5.69 13.30 -0.09
N LEU A 34 5.25 12.40 0.79
CA LEU A 34 4.06 12.65 1.63
C LEU A 34 4.35 13.63 2.76
N SER A 35 5.62 13.87 3.08
CA SER A 35 6.02 14.83 4.11
C SER A 35 5.77 16.27 3.62
N PRO A 36 5.01 17.09 4.36
CA PRO A 36 4.91 18.51 4.06
C PRO A 36 6.27 19.22 4.14
N VAL A 37 7.15 18.74 5.03
CA VAL A 37 8.52 19.27 5.21
C VAL A 37 9.36 19.04 3.96
N THR A 38 9.41 17.81 3.45
CA THR A 38 10.19 17.51 2.25
C THR A 38 9.62 18.18 1.01
N GLN A 39 8.29 18.31 0.91
CA GLN A 39 7.65 19.07 -0.17
C GLN A 39 8.06 20.55 -0.13
N ALA A 40 8.01 21.19 1.04
CA ALA A 40 8.42 22.59 1.22
C ALA A 40 9.91 22.78 0.91
N LEU A 41 10.77 21.92 1.45
CA LEU A 41 12.23 21.95 1.22
C LEU A 41 12.64 21.53 -0.20
N SER A 42 11.72 21.04 -1.02
CA SER A 42 11.99 20.76 -2.42
C SER A 42 11.85 22.00 -3.30
N PHE A 43 11.23 23.09 -2.83
CA PHE A 43 10.98 24.32 -3.59
C PHE A 43 10.33 24.07 -4.96
N GLY A 44 9.52 23.01 -5.08
CA GLY A 44 8.92 22.57 -6.35
C GLY A 44 9.90 21.95 -7.37
N TRP A 45 11.20 21.89 -7.09
CA TRP A 45 12.21 21.40 -8.01
C TRP A 45 12.37 19.88 -7.97
N TRP A 46 12.27 19.23 -9.14
CA TRP A 46 12.24 17.76 -9.24
C TRP A 46 13.50 17.05 -8.71
N PRO A 47 14.74 17.57 -8.84
CA PRO A 47 15.93 16.91 -8.30
C PRO A 47 15.91 16.88 -6.77
N LEU A 48 15.43 17.95 -6.12
CA LEU A 48 15.32 17.98 -4.65
C LEU A 48 14.28 16.99 -4.15
N ARG A 49 13.16 16.83 -4.88
CA ARG A 49 12.17 15.78 -4.59
C ARG A 49 12.80 14.39 -4.63
N LEU A 50 13.68 14.12 -5.59
CA LEU A 50 14.44 12.87 -5.66
C LEU A 50 15.42 12.73 -4.50
N VAL A 51 16.17 13.78 -4.17
CA VAL A 51 17.10 13.78 -3.03
C VAL A 51 16.35 13.42 -1.75
N TRP A 52 15.24 14.11 -1.45
CA TRP A 52 14.43 13.81 -0.27
C TRP A 52 13.85 12.41 -0.29
N THR A 53 13.40 11.92 -1.44
CA THR A 53 12.93 10.53 -1.60
C THR A 53 14.05 9.54 -1.25
N GLN A 54 15.26 9.75 -1.76
CA GLN A 54 16.40 8.89 -1.46
C GLN A 54 16.84 8.98 0.00
N VAL A 55 16.85 10.17 0.60
CA VAL A 55 17.16 10.37 2.03
C VAL A 55 16.19 9.57 2.89
N VAL A 56 14.87 9.69 2.65
CA VAL A 56 13.86 8.97 3.43
C VAL A 56 13.92 7.46 3.21
N MET A 57 14.18 7.03 1.97
CA MET A 57 14.25 5.61 1.60
C MET A 57 15.49 4.91 2.16
N ARG A 58 16.64 5.61 2.20
CA ARG A 58 17.94 5.02 2.54
C ARG A 58 18.45 5.38 3.94
N ALA A 59 17.70 6.17 4.70
CA ALA A 59 18.06 6.47 6.07
C ALA A 59 18.19 5.17 6.89
N PRO A 60 19.26 5.01 7.69
CA PRO A 60 19.46 3.81 8.52
C PRO A 60 18.42 3.71 9.66
N TRP A 61 17.80 4.84 10.01
CA TRP A 61 16.74 4.94 10.99
C TRP A 61 15.46 5.44 10.33
N ASN A 62 14.31 5.13 10.92
CA ASN A 62 13.04 5.61 10.38
C ASN A 62 12.84 7.10 10.64
N VAL A 63 13.27 7.95 9.71
CA VAL A 63 13.12 9.42 9.76
C VAL A 63 11.71 9.91 9.45
N ARG A 64 10.82 9.03 8.96
CA ARG A 64 9.46 9.36 8.53
C ARG A 64 8.61 10.07 9.59
N PRO A 65 8.60 9.65 10.87
CA PRO A 65 7.84 10.35 11.90
C PRO A 65 8.33 11.78 12.11
N LEU A 66 9.65 12.01 12.07
CA LEU A 66 10.25 13.34 12.25
C LEU A 66 9.92 14.29 11.09
N LEU A 67 9.84 13.74 9.88
CA LEU A 67 9.47 14.48 8.68
C LEU A 67 7.95 14.62 8.51
N GLY A 68 7.13 14.01 9.38
CA GLY A 68 5.68 14.05 9.24
C GLY A 68 5.13 13.25 8.06
N VAL A 69 5.86 12.23 7.59
CA VAL A 69 5.33 11.26 6.61
C VAL A 69 4.24 10.44 7.28
N ARG A 70 3.01 10.51 6.75
CA ARG A 70 1.87 9.76 7.28
C ARG A 70 1.79 8.37 6.65
N ARG A 71 1.43 7.36 7.46
CA ARG A 71 1.14 6.02 6.95
C ARG A 71 -0.15 6.03 6.12
N GLY A 72 -0.10 5.41 4.96
CA GLY A 72 -1.23 5.29 4.04
C GLY A 72 -1.50 3.83 3.67
N ILE A 73 -2.58 3.62 2.93
CA ILE A 73 -2.92 2.31 2.37
C ILE A 73 -2.47 2.34 0.91
N ASN A 74 -1.56 1.44 0.55
CA ASN A 74 -1.25 1.17 -0.85
C ASN A 74 -2.24 0.10 -1.35
N PRO A 75 -2.95 0.29 -2.48
CA PRO A 75 -3.91 -0.68 -3.02
C PRO A 75 -3.42 -2.12 -3.15
N GLU A 76 -2.12 -2.34 -3.35
CA GLU A 76 -1.51 -3.67 -3.31
C GLU A 76 -1.77 -4.41 -1.99
N ALA A 77 -1.76 -3.70 -0.86
CA ALA A 77 -1.96 -4.31 0.45
C ALA A 77 -3.36 -4.94 0.58
N PRO A 78 -4.48 -4.21 0.47
CA PRO A 78 -5.80 -4.81 0.54
C PRO A 78 -6.01 -5.87 -0.54
N ALA A 79 -5.43 -5.76 -1.74
CA ALA A 79 -5.53 -6.81 -2.75
C ALA A 79 -4.86 -8.12 -2.31
N LEU A 80 -3.60 -8.06 -1.88
CA LEU A 80 -2.85 -9.23 -1.40
C LEU A 80 -3.49 -9.82 -0.15
N PHE A 81 -3.92 -8.99 0.80
CA PHE A 81 -4.58 -9.45 2.01
C PHE A 81 -5.98 -10.01 1.73
N ALA A 82 -6.75 -9.44 0.81
CA ALA A 82 -8.01 -10.03 0.38
C ALA A 82 -7.79 -11.44 -0.16
N ARG A 83 -6.82 -11.58 -1.07
CA ARG A 83 -6.48 -12.87 -1.66
C ARG A 83 -6.06 -13.89 -0.61
N ALA A 84 -5.15 -13.51 0.29
CA ALA A 84 -4.67 -14.40 1.34
C ALA A 84 -5.81 -14.87 2.28
N ASN A 85 -6.74 -13.99 2.65
CA ASN A 85 -7.90 -14.37 3.46
C ASN A 85 -8.86 -15.30 2.69
N LEU A 86 -9.08 -15.08 1.39
CA LEU A 86 -9.89 -15.97 0.54
C LEU A 86 -9.24 -17.35 0.37
N ASP A 87 -7.91 -17.41 0.26
CA ASP A 87 -7.18 -18.67 0.19
C ASP A 87 -7.30 -19.43 1.52
N CYS A 88 -7.27 -18.75 2.68
CA CYS A 88 -7.54 -19.37 3.99
C CYS A 88 -8.95 -19.96 4.07
N LEU A 89 -9.98 -19.25 3.57
CA LEU A 89 -11.35 -19.77 3.52
C LEU A 89 -11.47 -21.00 2.63
N SER A 90 -10.84 -20.95 1.45
CA SER A 90 -10.85 -22.05 0.49
C SER A 90 -10.14 -23.30 1.04
N ALA A 91 -9.19 -23.11 1.95
CA ALA A 91 -8.52 -24.18 2.67
C ALA A 91 -9.34 -24.73 3.87
N GLY A 92 -10.56 -24.25 4.10
CA GLY A 92 -11.42 -24.66 5.21
C GLY A 92 -11.07 -23.98 6.54
N GLY A 93 -10.35 -22.84 6.51
CA GLY A 93 -10.05 -22.07 7.71
C GLY A 93 -11.29 -21.41 8.28
N GLU A 94 -11.60 -21.71 9.54
CA GLU A 94 -12.61 -21.02 10.33
C GLU A 94 -12.01 -19.78 10.99
N GLY A 95 -12.71 -18.64 10.99
CA GLY A 95 -12.22 -17.41 11.61
C GLY A 95 -12.65 -16.11 10.91
N PRO A 96 -11.95 -14.99 11.17
CA PRO A 96 -12.34 -13.66 10.66
C PRO A 96 -12.03 -13.46 9.16
N PHE A 97 -11.59 -14.50 8.45
CA PHE A 97 -11.08 -14.39 7.07
C PHE A 97 -12.09 -13.80 6.10
N ALA A 98 -13.36 -14.23 6.15
CA ALA A 98 -14.42 -13.68 5.30
C ALA A 98 -14.67 -12.18 5.54
N GLY A 99 -14.70 -11.78 6.81
CA GLY A 99 -14.85 -10.37 7.18
C GLY A 99 -13.67 -9.52 6.71
N ARG A 100 -12.44 -10.01 6.89
CA ARG A 100 -11.21 -9.34 6.45
C ARG A 100 -11.15 -9.21 4.93
N ALA A 101 -11.40 -10.30 4.20
CA ALA A 101 -11.43 -10.29 2.74
C ALA A 101 -12.45 -9.27 2.22
N ARG A 102 -13.67 -9.28 2.78
CA ARG A 102 -14.71 -8.33 2.39
C ARG A 102 -14.32 -6.88 2.64
N ARG A 103 -13.77 -6.54 3.81
CA ARG A 103 -13.29 -5.17 4.10
C ARG A 103 -12.23 -4.69 3.10
N CYS A 104 -11.28 -5.56 2.75
CA CYS A 104 -10.26 -5.23 1.76
C CYS A 104 -10.85 -4.97 0.37
N LEU A 105 -11.77 -5.83 -0.08
CA LEU A 105 -12.44 -5.68 -1.37
C LEU A 105 -13.33 -4.43 -1.42
N GLU A 106 -14.10 -4.18 -0.36
CA GLU A 106 -14.90 -2.95 -0.22
C GLU A 106 -14.01 -1.71 -0.27
N TRP A 107 -12.84 -1.74 0.38
CA TRP A 107 -11.87 -0.64 0.31
C TRP A 107 -11.36 -0.41 -1.13
N LEU A 108 -11.00 -1.47 -1.86
CA LEU A 108 -10.53 -1.38 -3.24
C LEU A 108 -11.60 -0.78 -4.15
N LEU A 109 -12.84 -1.26 -4.05
CA LEU A 109 -13.97 -0.74 -4.83
C LEU A 109 -14.23 0.74 -4.54
N ALA A 110 -14.05 1.17 -3.28
CA ALA A 110 -14.23 2.56 -2.87
C ALA A 110 -13.08 3.49 -3.31
N HIS A 111 -11.90 2.95 -3.61
CA HIS A 111 -10.70 3.72 -4.00
C HIS A 111 -10.30 3.47 -5.47
N ASP A 112 -11.26 3.08 -6.29
CA ASP A 112 -11.09 2.88 -7.73
C ASP A 112 -10.83 4.21 -8.44
N SER A 113 -9.67 4.33 -9.08
CA SER A 113 -9.25 5.55 -9.77
C SER A 113 -9.97 5.76 -11.11
N SER A 114 -10.68 4.74 -11.61
CA SER A 114 -11.47 4.83 -12.84
C SER A 114 -12.86 5.43 -12.63
N ALA A 115 -13.32 5.60 -11.38
CA ALA A 115 -14.69 6.03 -11.06
C ALA A 115 -15.07 7.40 -11.67
N GLY A 116 -14.07 8.25 -11.96
CA GLY A 116 -14.27 9.54 -12.66
C GLY A 116 -14.37 9.46 -14.18
N GLY A 117 -14.35 8.26 -14.78
CA GLY A 117 -14.48 8.04 -16.23
C GLY A 117 -13.22 8.32 -17.05
N ALA A 118 -12.11 8.71 -16.42
CA ALA A 118 -10.86 9.05 -17.10
C ALA A 118 -10.07 7.83 -17.62
N TYR A 119 -10.41 6.62 -17.16
CA TYR A 119 -9.67 5.40 -17.47
C TYR A 119 -10.62 4.26 -17.81
N HIS A 120 -10.20 3.37 -18.73
CA HIS A 120 -10.94 2.17 -19.09
C HIS A 120 -10.60 1.02 -18.14
N GLY A 121 -11.63 0.42 -17.56
CA GLY A 121 -11.48 -0.66 -16.57
C GLY A 121 -11.12 -0.15 -15.18
N ARG A 122 -11.30 -1.00 -14.16
CA ARG A 122 -10.96 -0.66 -12.77
C ARG A 122 -9.45 -0.53 -12.63
N CYS A 123 -8.98 0.49 -11.95
CA CYS A 123 -7.55 0.75 -11.82
C CYS A 123 -7.18 1.49 -10.53
N TRP A 124 -5.93 1.35 -10.11
CA TRP A 124 -5.44 1.92 -8.86
C TRP A 124 -4.02 2.50 -9.03
N GLY A 125 -3.70 3.48 -8.19
CA GLY A 125 -2.40 4.14 -8.14
C GLY A 125 -1.87 4.26 -6.72
N TYR A 126 -0.59 4.65 -6.60
CA TYR A 126 0.00 4.91 -5.29
C TYR A 126 -0.75 6.01 -4.54
N HIS A 127 -0.96 5.85 -3.23
CA HIS A 127 -1.54 6.92 -2.40
C HIS A 127 -0.59 8.12 -2.19
N HIS A 128 0.66 8.02 -2.66
CA HIS A 128 1.69 9.05 -2.56
C HIS A 128 2.12 9.50 -3.96
N PRO A 129 2.64 10.74 -4.10
CA PRO A 129 3.22 11.17 -5.36
C PRO A 129 4.52 10.42 -5.64
N TRP A 130 4.86 10.27 -6.91
CA TRP A 130 6.11 9.66 -7.34
C TRP A 130 6.85 10.57 -8.33
N GLN A 131 8.06 11.00 -7.95
CA GLN A 131 8.97 11.70 -8.83
C GLN A 131 9.99 10.73 -9.43
N SER A 132 10.19 10.82 -10.73
CA SER A 132 11.30 10.25 -11.50
C SER A 132 11.99 11.38 -12.29
N PRO A 133 13.24 11.22 -12.79
CA PRO A 133 13.84 12.25 -13.64
C PRO A 133 13.00 12.61 -14.88
N GLY A 134 12.28 11.64 -15.45
CA GLY A 134 11.50 11.83 -16.68
C GLY A 134 10.03 12.23 -16.47
N PHE A 135 9.48 12.08 -15.26
CA PHE A 135 8.06 12.37 -15.01
C PHE A 135 7.74 12.59 -13.54
N TYR A 136 6.60 13.23 -13.29
CA TYR A 136 5.96 13.31 -11.99
C TYR A 136 4.59 12.65 -12.07
N GLN A 137 4.34 11.67 -11.22
CA GLN A 137 3.07 10.99 -11.10
C GLN A 137 2.36 11.50 -9.83
N PRO A 138 1.17 12.10 -9.95
CA PRO A 138 0.39 12.52 -8.79
C PRO A 138 -0.17 11.29 -8.04
N PRO A 139 -0.61 11.46 -6.78
CA PRO A 139 -1.29 10.40 -6.04
C PRO A 139 -2.50 9.85 -6.80
N ASN A 140 -2.78 8.56 -6.63
CA ASN A 140 -3.89 7.81 -7.23
C ASN A 140 -3.86 7.76 -8.76
N TYR A 141 -2.75 8.14 -9.39
CA TYR A 141 -2.61 7.99 -10.83
C TYR A 141 -2.39 6.51 -11.19
N PRO A 142 -3.23 5.92 -12.05
CA PRO A 142 -3.13 4.50 -12.41
C PRO A 142 -1.77 4.14 -13.00
N ASN A 143 -1.24 2.99 -12.56
CA ASN A 143 -0.01 2.45 -13.11
C ASN A 143 -0.02 0.91 -13.10
N CYS A 144 0.88 0.31 -13.88
CA CYS A 144 0.97 -1.14 -14.05
C CYS A 144 1.50 -1.90 -12.82
N TYR A 145 2.07 -1.19 -11.83
CA TYR A 145 2.57 -1.82 -10.61
C TYR A 145 1.47 -1.97 -9.57
N ILE A 146 0.56 -1.00 -9.48
CA ILE A 146 -0.43 -0.87 -8.40
C ILE A 146 -1.84 -1.26 -8.80
N THR A 147 -2.13 -1.32 -10.10
CA THR A 147 -3.42 -1.83 -10.57
C THR A 147 -3.50 -3.33 -10.23
N VAL A 148 -4.60 -3.72 -9.57
CA VAL A 148 -4.84 -5.04 -8.95
C VAL A 148 -6.09 -5.73 -9.47
#